data_AF-A0A498C4X7-F1
#
_entry.id   AF-A0A498C4X7-F1
#
_cell.length_a   1.000
_cell.length_b   1.000
_cell.length_c   1.000
_cell.angle_alpha   90.00
_cell.angle_beta   90.00
_cell.angle_gamma   90.00
#
_symmetry.space_group_name_H-M   'P 1'
#
loop_
_entity.id
_entity.type
_entity.pdbx_description
1 polymer ?
#
loop_
_entity_poly.entity_id
_entity_poly.type
_entity_poly.pdbx_seq_one_letter_code
_entity_poly.pdbx_strand_id
1 'polypeptide(L)'
;MTTHEEAIQQEIDDHGVVVFCSGLTETELLREAAQARGHAYREVRMGMGDAAMRERFHTLQAMTGRETLPQVFVDGQFVGGMQDYLAQGAAAGMGAEAQTWVKRLGYAGLLPFAFGVLVLLFASAHSPTGQFFSLWTMAYGAVILSFLGATHWGVALARGQATGGAADYIASVVPALVGWLSLLLLPWAGMPLLLAGFLGWWGYERRVAARLQLPDWYQRLRFRLTGLVSLMLALAALLVWLG
;
A
#
# COMPACT_ATOMS: atom_id res chain seq x y z
N MET A 1 -25.58 33.42 15.12
CA MET A 1 -24.68 33.36 13.96
C MET A 1 -24.48 34.77 13.45
N THR A 2 -23.24 35.16 13.14
CA THR A 2 -22.96 36.46 12.48
C THR A 2 -23.18 36.32 10.97
N THR A 3 -23.43 37.42 10.24
CA THR A 3 -23.61 37.41 8.78
C THR A 3 -22.41 36.79 8.02
N HIS A 4 -21.23 36.81 8.65
CA HIS A 4 -20.01 36.22 8.10
C HIS A 4 -19.95 34.70 8.32
N GLU A 5 -20.50 34.20 9.43
CA GLU A 5 -20.60 32.78 9.74
C GLU A 5 -21.60 32.07 8.81
N GLU A 6 -22.73 32.72 8.50
CA GLU A 6 -23.71 32.21 7.52
C GLU A 6 -23.13 32.11 6.11
N ALA A 7 -22.35 33.11 5.68
CA ALA A 7 -21.68 33.11 4.38
C ALA A 7 -20.62 32.00 4.28
N ILE A 8 -19.84 31.78 5.34
CA ILE A 8 -18.85 30.70 5.41
C ILE A 8 -19.55 29.33 5.40
N GLN A 9 -20.65 29.16 6.14
CA GLN A 9 -21.39 27.90 6.16
C GLN A 9 -21.99 27.59 4.78
N GLN A 10 -22.52 28.59 4.08
CA GLN A 10 -23.05 28.41 2.73
C GLN A 10 -21.97 28.02 1.71
N GLU A 11 -20.73 28.49 1.89
CA GLU A 11 -19.59 28.07 1.07
C GLU A 11 -19.12 26.63 1.38
N ILE A 12 -19.30 26.18 2.63
CA ILE A 12 -18.89 24.87 3.13
C ILE A 12 -19.92 23.77 2.84
N ASP A 13 -21.21 24.11 2.81
CA ASP A 13 -22.32 23.18 2.54
C ASP A 13 -22.37 22.68 1.09
N ASP A 14 -21.56 23.27 0.20
CA ASP A 14 -21.38 22.83 -1.18
C ASP A 14 -20.67 21.46 -1.17
N HIS A 15 -21.34 20.39 -1.59
CA HIS A 15 -20.79 19.02 -1.58
C HIS A 15 -19.46 18.95 -2.35
N GLY A 16 -18.34 18.76 -1.65
CA GLY A 16 -17.00 18.80 -2.23
C GLY A 16 -15.89 19.19 -1.24
N VAL A 17 -14.72 19.50 -1.79
CA VAL A 17 -13.53 19.97 -1.08
C VAL A 17 -13.45 21.48 -1.21
N VAL A 18 -13.57 22.17 -0.08
CA VAL A 18 -13.50 23.64 0.00
C VAL A 18 -12.23 24.04 0.74
N VAL A 19 -11.41 24.87 0.12
CA VAL A 19 -10.12 25.32 0.69
C VAL A 19 -10.13 26.82 0.88
N PHE A 20 -10.02 27.25 2.13
CA PHE A 20 -9.71 28.64 2.45
C PHE A 20 -8.20 28.83 2.47
N CYS A 21 -7.68 29.70 1.63
CA CYS A 21 -6.23 29.88 1.45
C CYS A 21 -5.84 31.36 1.37
N SER A 22 -4.57 31.66 1.64
CA SER A 22 -4.05 33.01 1.42
C SER A 22 -3.73 33.22 -0.07
N GLY A 23 -3.61 34.48 -0.52
CA GLY A 23 -3.24 34.79 -1.90
C GLY A 23 -1.85 34.26 -2.34
N LEU A 24 -1.01 33.82 -1.40
CA LEU A 24 0.34 33.28 -1.64
C LEU A 24 0.38 31.75 -1.56
N THR A 25 -0.72 31.08 -1.17
CA THR A 25 -0.75 29.64 -0.98
C THR A 25 -0.99 28.94 -2.31
N GLU A 26 -0.04 28.11 -2.75
CA GLU A 26 -0.23 27.23 -3.90
C GLU A 26 -1.15 26.05 -3.52
N THR A 27 -2.21 25.84 -4.28
CA THR A 27 -3.22 24.81 -3.99
C THR A 27 -3.39 23.77 -5.11
N GLU A 28 -2.52 23.79 -6.13
CA GLU A 28 -2.60 22.88 -7.28
C GLU A 28 -2.54 21.39 -6.86
N LEU A 29 -1.62 21.03 -5.97
CA LEU A 29 -1.54 19.67 -5.43
C LEU A 29 -2.83 19.23 -4.73
N LEU A 30 -3.53 20.16 -4.08
CA LEU A 30 -4.79 19.91 -3.37
C LEU A 30 -5.95 19.71 -4.35
N ARG A 31 -5.97 20.53 -5.41
CA ARG A 31 -6.89 20.43 -6.55
C ARG A 31 -6.74 19.09 -7.26
N GLU A 32 -5.52 18.72 -7.64
CA GLU A 32 -5.22 17.43 -8.27
C GLU A 32 -5.65 16.26 -7.38
N ALA A 33 -5.36 16.35 -6.08
CA ALA A 33 -5.73 15.33 -5.12
C ALA A 33 -7.26 15.19 -4.93
N ALA A 34 -8.01 16.29 -4.96
CA ALA A 34 -9.46 16.30 -4.90
C ALA A 34 -10.09 15.70 -6.17
N GLN A 35 -9.59 16.11 -7.34
CA GLN A 35 -10.04 15.59 -8.64
C GLN A 35 -9.74 14.10 -8.80
N ALA A 36 -8.56 13.63 -8.39
CA ALA A 36 -8.21 12.22 -8.39
C ALA A 36 -9.15 11.36 -7.54
N ARG A 37 -9.84 11.98 -6.56
CA ARG A 37 -10.85 11.34 -5.70
C ARG A 37 -12.28 11.56 -6.18
N GLY A 38 -12.47 12.28 -7.29
CA GLY A 38 -13.80 12.58 -7.84
C GLY A 38 -14.59 13.61 -7.05
N HIS A 39 -13.96 14.38 -6.16
CA HIS A 39 -14.62 15.46 -5.43
C HIS A 39 -14.57 16.77 -6.21
N ALA A 40 -15.66 17.55 -6.14
CA ALA A 40 -15.64 18.94 -6.58
C ALA A 40 -14.61 19.73 -5.75
N TYR A 41 -13.88 20.64 -6.38
CA TYR A 41 -12.83 21.42 -5.73
C TYR A 41 -13.14 22.92 -5.83
N ARG A 42 -13.16 23.61 -4.70
CA ARG A 42 -13.41 25.04 -4.62
C ARG A 42 -12.36 25.73 -3.77
N GLU A 43 -11.79 26.81 -4.29
CA GLU A 43 -10.77 27.62 -3.61
C GLU A 43 -11.37 28.98 -3.24
N VAL A 44 -11.26 29.35 -1.97
CA VAL A 44 -11.69 30.64 -1.43
C VAL A 44 -10.46 31.41 -0.98
N ARG A 45 -10.05 32.39 -1.79
CA ARG A 45 -8.84 33.19 -1.51
C ARG A 45 -9.13 34.33 -0.55
N MET A 46 -8.43 34.33 0.57
CA MET A 46 -8.47 35.38 1.58
C MET A 46 -7.28 36.34 1.43
N GLY A 47 -7.54 37.51 0.84
CA GLY A 47 -6.54 38.59 0.74
C GLY A 47 -6.36 39.31 2.08
N MET A 48 -5.13 39.40 2.60
CA MET A 48 -4.86 40.05 3.89
C MET A 48 -5.04 41.59 3.88
N GLY A 49 -5.11 42.21 2.70
CA GLY A 49 -5.28 43.65 2.52
C GLY A 49 -6.66 44.18 2.92
N ASP A 50 -7.68 43.33 2.96
CA ASP A 50 -9.08 43.71 3.19
C ASP A 50 -9.50 43.42 4.64
N ALA A 51 -10.12 44.42 5.31
CA ALA A 51 -10.61 44.29 6.67
C ALA A 51 -11.73 43.26 6.80
N ALA A 52 -12.62 43.15 5.81
CA ALA A 52 -13.69 42.16 5.80
C ALA A 52 -13.14 40.73 5.73
N MET A 53 -12.04 40.54 5.01
CA MET A 53 -11.41 39.23 4.87
C MET A 53 -10.66 38.79 6.13
N ARG A 54 -10.12 39.75 6.89
CA ARG A 54 -9.55 39.47 8.22
C ARG A 54 -10.63 39.05 9.22
N GLU A 55 -11.80 39.66 9.17
CA GLU A 55 -12.95 39.28 10.01
C GLU A 55 -13.46 37.87 9.66
N ARG A 56 -13.51 37.52 8.36
CA ARG A 56 -13.80 36.14 7.91
C ARG A 56 -12.77 35.15 8.42
N PHE A 57 -11.48 35.48 8.37
CA PHE A 57 -10.42 34.62 8.89
C PHE A 57 -10.57 34.38 10.40
N HIS A 58 -10.86 35.42 11.18
CA HIS A 58 -11.11 35.28 12.63
C HIS A 58 -12.37 34.44 12.92
N THR A 59 -13.42 34.59 12.11
CA THR A 59 -14.62 33.75 12.20
C THR A 59 -14.27 32.28 11.93
N LEU A 60 -13.51 32.01 10.87
CA LEU A 60 -13.07 30.67 10.51
C LEU A 60 -12.18 30.05 11.62
N GLN A 61 -11.26 30.84 12.19
CA GLN A 61 -10.43 30.44 13.33
C GLN A 61 -11.27 30.09 14.57
N ALA A 62 -12.35 30.85 14.84
CA ALA A 62 -13.27 30.55 15.93
C ALA A 62 -14.05 29.25 15.69
N MET A 63 -14.42 28.95 14.45
CA MET A 63 -15.14 27.73 14.07
C MET A 63 -14.25 26.47 14.10
N THR A 64 -13.00 26.58 13.64
CA THR A 64 -12.12 25.40 13.45
C THR A 64 -11.07 25.23 14.54
N GLY A 65 -10.83 26.27 15.34
CA GLY A 65 -9.74 26.34 16.30
C GLY A 65 -8.34 26.44 15.66
N ARG A 66 -8.24 26.53 14.33
CA ARG A 66 -6.94 26.59 13.62
C ARG A 66 -6.53 28.03 13.33
N GLU A 67 -5.32 28.38 13.75
CA GLU A 67 -4.78 29.74 13.65
C GLU A 67 -4.09 30.04 12.32
N THR A 68 -4.08 29.09 11.38
CA THR A 68 -3.33 29.21 10.11
C THR A 68 -4.19 28.81 8.92
N LEU A 69 -3.92 29.46 7.78
CA LEU A 69 -4.34 29.01 6.45
C LEU A 69 -3.23 28.11 5.84
N PRO A 70 -3.56 27.19 4.92
CA PRO A 70 -4.90 26.90 4.42
C PRO A 70 -5.72 26.04 5.40
N GLN A 71 -7.04 26.22 5.37
CA GLN A 71 -8.02 25.42 6.09
C GLN A 71 -8.92 24.69 5.07
N VAL A 72 -8.98 23.36 5.18
CA VAL A 72 -9.65 22.47 4.23
C VAL A 72 -10.89 21.88 4.88
N PHE A 73 -11.99 21.90 4.13
CA PHE A 73 -13.26 21.28 4.48
C PHE A 73 -13.63 20.26 3.41
N VAL A 74 -14.26 19.17 3.83
CA VAL A 74 -14.78 18.11 2.95
C VAL A 74 -16.20 17.79 3.38
N ASP A 75 -17.15 17.91 2.46
CA ASP A 75 -18.57 17.64 2.70
C ASP A 75 -19.10 18.33 3.97
N GLY A 76 -18.79 19.60 4.13
CA GLY A 76 -19.25 20.38 5.28
C GLY A 76 -18.36 20.30 6.53
N GLN A 77 -17.44 19.33 6.61
CA GLN A 77 -16.65 19.08 7.82
C GLN A 77 -15.23 19.62 7.72
N PHE A 78 -14.73 20.21 8.80
CA PHE A 78 -13.35 20.67 8.89
C PHE A 78 -12.38 19.49 8.96
N VAL A 79 -11.41 19.46 8.06
CA VAL A 79 -10.47 18.35 7.88
C VAL A 79 -9.06 18.69 8.38
N GLY A 80 -8.74 19.98 8.49
CA GLY A 80 -7.42 20.46 8.87
C GLY A 80 -6.86 21.39 7.80
N GLY A 81 -5.58 21.26 7.50
CA GLY A 81 -4.90 22.03 6.47
C GLY A 81 -4.54 21.18 5.26
N MET A 82 -3.70 21.74 4.39
CA MET A 82 -3.31 21.06 3.15
C MET A 82 -2.64 19.70 3.41
N GLN A 83 -1.71 19.64 4.37
CA GLN A 83 -1.00 18.39 4.68
C GLN A 83 -1.94 17.34 5.27
N ASP A 84 -2.91 17.75 6.10
CA ASP A 84 -3.89 16.85 6.72
C ASP A 84 -4.81 16.20 5.67
N TYR A 85 -5.31 17.00 4.72
CA TYR A 85 -6.11 16.50 3.60
C TYR A 85 -5.32 15.57 2.67
N LEU A 86 -4.09 15.94 2.31
CA LEU A 86 -3.23 15.10 1.47
C LEU A 86 -2.85 13.80 2.19
N ALA A 87 -2.59 13.84 3.50
CA ALA A 87 -2.33 12.67 4.33
C ALA A 87 -3.54 11.74 4.42
N GLN A 88 -4.76 12.27 4.54
CA GLN A 88 -5.99 11.47 4.49
C GLN A 88 -6.17 10.78 3.14
N GLY A 89 -5.79 11.44 2.06
CA GLY A 89 -5.74 10.86 0.73
C GLY A 89 -4.74 9.72 0.55
N ALA A 90 -3.55 9.87 1.14
CA ALA A 90 -2.57 8.79 1.21
C ALA A 90 -3.06 7.63 2.12
N ALA A 91 -3.85 7.96 3.15
CA ALA A 91 -4.48 6.99 4.04
C ALA A 91 -5.72 6.31 3.44
N ALA A 92 -6.43 6.97 2.52
CA ALA A 92 -7.62 6.44 1.83
C ALA A 92 -7.30 5.22 0.93
N GLY A 93 -6.01 4.97 0.67
CA GLY A 93 -5.54 3.77 0.02
C GLY A 93 -5.74 3.77 -1.49
N MET A 94 -5.21 2.72 -2.13
CA MET A 94 -5.25 2.52 -3.57
C MET A 94 -6.70 2.52 -4.09
N GLY A 95 -6.98 3.27 -5.18
CA GLY A 95 -8.32 3.33 -5.79
C GLY A 95 -8.83 1.95 -6.26
N ALA A 96 -10.15 1.81 -6.41
CA ALA A 96 -10.81 0.52 -6.68
C ALA A 96 -10.31 -0.18 -7.95
N GLU A 97 -10.01 0.57 -9.01
CA GLU A 97 -9.46 0.02 -10.25
C GLU A 97 -8.05 -0.53 -10.04
N ALA A 98 -7.17 0.25 -9.41
CA ALA A 98 -5.82 -0.18 -9.09
C ALA A 98 -5.81 -1.40 -8.15
N GLN A 99 -6.69 -1.44 -7.14
CA GLN A 99 -6.87 -2.63 -6.30
C GLN A 99 -7.27 -3.87 -7.11
N THR A 100 -8.10 -3.70 -8.14
CA THR A 100 -8.54 -4.79 -9.02
C THR A 100 -7.37 -5.34 -9.81
N TRP A 101 -6.53 -4.47 -10.38
CA TRP A 101 -5.32 -4.87 -11.08
C TRP A 101 -4.32 -5.58 -10.17
N VAL A 102 -4.08 -5.06 -8.97
CA VAL A 102 -3.19 -5.69 -7.98
C VAL A 102 -3.69 -7.10 -7.61
N LYS A 103 -4.99 -7.27 -7.40
CA LYS A 103 -5.57 -8.60 -7.14
C LYS A 103 -5.36 -9.54 -8.32
N ARG A 104 -5.67 -9.10 -9.55
CA ARG A 104 -5.52 -9.91 -10.78
C ARG A 104 -4.08 -10.34 -10.98
N LEU A 105 -3.13 -9.41 -10.89
CA LEU A 105 -1.70 -9.69 -11.05
C LEU A 105 -1.19 -10.59 -9.91
N GLY A 106 -1.66 -10.39 -8.68
CA GLY A 106 -1.32 -11.25 -7.56
C GLY A 106 -1.74 -12.71 -7.77
N TYR A 107 -2.96 -12.96 -8.26
CA TYR A 107 -3.40 -14.31 -8.59
C TYR A 107 -2.76 -14.87 -9.86
N ALA A 108 -2.49 -14.03 -10.86
CA ALA A 108 -1.76 -14.45 -12.06
C ALA A 108 -0.33 -14.93 -11.73
N GLY A 109 0.28 -14.36 -10.68
CA GLY A 109 1.55 -14.83 -10.12
C GLY A 109 1.52 -16.26 -9.57
N LEU A 110 0.35 -16.89 -9.39
CA LEU A 110 0.27 -18.31 -9.01
C LEU A 110 0.48 -19.27 -10.19
N LEU A 111 0.32 -18.79 -11.43
CA LEU A 111 0.34 -19.64 -12.61
C LEU A 111 1.66 -20.42 -12.78
N PRO A 112 2.86 -19.81 -12.61
CA PRO A 112 4.09 -20.56 -12.80
C PRO A 112 4.33 -21.62 -11.71
N PHE A 113 3.84 -21.40 -10.48
CA PHE A 113 3.85 -22.43 -9.43
C PHE A 113 2.90 -23.57 -9.76
N ALA A 114 1.66 -23.25 -10.13
CA ALA A 114 0.65 -24.24 -10.48
C ALA A 114 1.13 -25.13 -11.63
N PHE A 115 1.75 -24.51 -12.65
CA PHE A 115 2.29 -25.22 -13.79
C PHE A 115 3.49 -26.11 -13.41
N GLY A 116 4.42 -25.61 -12.59
CA GLY A 116 5.55 -26.41 -12.11
C GLY A 116 5.10 -27.64 -11.32
N VAL A 117 4.17 -27.45 -10.38
CA VAL A 117 3.57 -28.55 -9.60
C VAL A 117 2.83 -29.53 -10.51
N LEU A 118 2.04 -29.04 -11.47
CA LEU A 118 1.31 -29.88 -12.40
C LEU A 118 2.25 -30.81 -13.18
N VAL A 119 3.38 -30.30 -13.67
CA VAL A 119 4.36 -31.13 -14.37
C VAL A 119 4.99 -32.17 -13.44
N LEU A 120 5.34 -31.78 -12.20
CA LEU A 120 5.92 -32.68 -11.21
C LEU A 120 4.96 -33.81 -10.76
N LEU A 121 3.65 -33.66 -10.94
CA LEU A 121 2.69 -34.73 -10.70
C LEU A 121 2.77 -35.86 -11.75
N PHE A 122 3.24 -35.57 -12.96
CA PHE A 122 3.28 -36.53 -14.07
C PHE A 122 4.70 -36.92 -14.49
N ALA A 123 5.71 -36.13 -14.13
CA ALA A 123 7.11 -36.41 -14.40
C ALA A 123 7.85 -36.77 -13.12
N SER A 124 8.56 -37.91 -13.12
CA SER A 124 9.45 -38.28 -12.00
C SER A 124 10.47 -37.19 -11.73
N ALA A 125 10.73 -36.90 -10.44
CA ALA A 125 11.70 -35.91 -10.00
C ALA A 125 13.12 -36.20 -10.54
N HIS A 126 13.46 -37.46 -10.78
CA HIS A 126 14.75 -37.89 -11.33
C HIS A 126 14.85 -37.75 -12.85
N SER A 127 13.73 -37.56 -13.56
CA SER A 127 13.75 -37.32 -15.01
C SER A 127 14.31 -35.92 -15.32
N PRO A 128 14.92 -35.71 -16.51
CA PRO A 128 15.39 -34.38 -16.92
C PRO A 128 14.29 -33.30 -16.83
N THR A 129 13.05 -33.66 -17.17
CA THR A 129 11.88 -32.79 -17.05
C THR A 129 11.58 -32.45 -15.59
N GLY A 130 11.56 -33.45 -14.69
CA GLY A 130 11.30 -33.25 -13.27
C GLY A 130 12.36 -32.38 -12.59
N GLN A 131 13.64 -32.58 -12.92
CA GLN A 131 14.73 -31.76 -12.41
C GLN A 131 14.60 -30.30 -12.87
N PHE A 132 14.30 -30.08 -14.16
CA PHE A 132 14.08 -28.74 -14.69
C PHE A 132 12.91 -28.03 -14.00
N PHE A 133 11.76 -28.70 -13.85
CA PHE A 133 10.58 -28.09 -13.23
C PHE A 133 10.69 -27.93 -11.71
N SER A 134 11.56 -28.71 -11.06
CA SER A 134 11.94 -28.49 -9.67
C SER A 134 12.71 -27.16 -9.53
N LEU A 135 13.73 -26.95 -10.37
CA LEU A 135 14.49 -25.70 -10.40
C LEU A 135 13.63 -24.51 -10.85
N TRP A 136 12.75 -24.70 -11.84
CA TRP A 136 11.78 -23.68 -12.28
C TRP A 136 10.95 -23.16 -11.11
N THR A 137 10.37 -24.08 -10.34
CA THR A 137 9.48 -23.75 -9.22
C THR A 137 10.26 -23.04 -8.12
N MET A 138 11.49 -23.47 -7.83
CA MET A 138 12.37 -22.80 -6.87
C MET A 138 12.80 -21.41 -7.32
N ALA A 139 13.27 -21.28 -8.56
CA ALA A 139 13.73 -20.02 -9.14
C ALA A 139 12.61 -18.98 -9.12
N TYR A 140 11.41 -19.38 -9.54
CA TYR A 140 10.25 -18.50 -9.47
C TYR A 140 9.85 -18.18 -8.02
N GLY A 141 9.92 -19.16 -7.11
CA GLY A 141 9.74 -18.97 -5.68
C GLY A 141 10.67 -17.91 -5.09
N ALA A 142 11.95 -17.96 -5.42
CA ALA A 142 12.95 -17.00 -4.98
C ALA A 142 12.66 -15.58 -5.51
N VAL A 143 12.22 -15.45 -6.76
CA VAL A 143 11.84 -14.16 -7.36
C VAL A 143 10.62 -13.55 -6.68
N ILE A 144 9.58 -14.35 -6.40
CA ILE A 144 8.39 -13.84 -5.71
C ILE A 144 8.71 -13.47 -4.25
N LEU A 145 9.54 -14.28 -3.58
CA LEU A 145 9.95 -14.02 -2.21
C LEU A 145 10.81 -12.74 -2.11
N SER A 146 11.69 -12.47 -3.08
CA SER A 146 12.45 -11.22 -3.11
C SER A 146 11.56 -9.99 -3.33
N PHE A 147 10.57 -10.09 -4.22
CA PHE A 147 9.60 -9.02 -4.47
C PHE A 147 8.76 -8.69 -3.23
N LEU A 148 8.39 -9.71 -2.45
CA LEU A 148 7.68 -9.57 -1.18
C LEU A 148 8.44 -8.65 -0.20
N GLY A 149 9.76 -8.83 -0.07
CA GLY A 149 10.61 -7.98 0.77
C GLY A 149 10.58 -6.52 0.37
N ALA A 150 10.70 -6.25 -0.93
CA ALA A 150 10.77 -4.88 -1.48
C ALA A 150 9.52 -4.02 -1.21
N THR A 151 8.37 -4.63 -0.92
CA THR A 151 7.12 -3.89 -0.63
C THR A 151 7.26 -2.94 0.56
N HIS A 152 8.11 -3.25 1.54
CA HIS A 152 8.31 -2.41 2.72
C HIS A 152 9.01 -1.09 2.38
N TRP A 153 9.96 -1.11 1.43
CA TRP A 153 10.58 0.12 0.93
C TRP A 153 9.55 0.98 0.21
N GLY A 154 8.65 0.37 -0.56
CA GLY A 154 7.55 1.06 -1.22
C GLY A 154 6.64 1.79 -0.24
N VAL A 155 6.25 1.13 0.86
CA VAL A 155 5.44 1.76 1.93
C VAL A 155 6.19 2.89 2.62
N ALA A 156 7.47 2.69 2.95
CA ALA A 156 8.28 3.71 3.60
C ALA A 156 8.48 4.95 2.70
N LEU A 157 8.77 4.73 1.42
CA LEU A 157 8.94 5.81 0.43
C LEU A 157 7.64 6.58 0.22
N ALA A 158 6.51 5.88 0.11
CA ALA A 158 5.19 6.51 -0.07
C ALA A 158 4.77 7.37 1.12
N ARG A 159 5.27 7.10 2.33
CA ARG A 159 4.91 7.84 3.53
C ARG A 159 5.90 8.92 3.94
N GLY A 160 7.11 8.91 3.38
CA GLY A 160 8.17 9.86 3.76
C GLY A 160 8.64 9.73 5.21
N GLN A 161 8.34 8.62 5.90
CA GLN A 161 8.70 8.36 7.29
C GLN A 161 9.31 6.95 7.40
N ALA A 162 10.35 6.80 8.21
CA ALA A 162 10.87 5.48 8.55
C ALA A 162 9.81 4.75 9.39
N THR A 163 9.19 3.73 8.81
CA THR A 163 8.07 3.01 9.43
C THR A 163 8.46 2.14 10.65
N GLY A 164 9.75 2.13 11.02
CA GLY A 164 10.27 1.47 12.22
C GLY A 164 11.80 1.44 12.32
N GLY A 165 12.49 2.46 11.78
CA GLY A 165 13.95 2.58 11.84
C GLY A 165 14.72 1.62 10.91
N ALA A 166 16.05 1.54 11.09
CA ALA A 166 16.94 0.72 10.24
C ALA A 166 16.58 -0.78 10.22
N ALA A 167 16.00 -1.30 11.30
CA ALA A 167 15.65 -2.71 11.44
C ALA A 167 14.61 -3.19 10.42
N ASP A 168 13.62 -2.37 10.08
CA ASP A 168 12.59 -2.74 9.10
C ASP A 168 13.15 -2.74 7.66
N TYR A 169 14.11 -1.86 7.37
CA TYR A 169 14.84 -1.88 6.10
C TYR A 169 15.73 -3.11 5.98
N ILE A 170 16.44 -3.49 7.04
CA ILE A 170 17.26 -4.71 7.05
C ILE A 170 16.36 -5.94 6.87
N ALA A 171 15.21 -5.98 7.55
CA ALA A 171 14.26 -7.08 7.46
C ALA A 171 13.77 -7.30 6.02
N SER A 172 13.51 -6.24 5.25
CA SER A 172 13.07 -6.36 3.85
C SER A 172 14.07 -7.00 2.89
N VAL A 173 15.35 -7.10 3.27
CA VAL A 173 16.38 -7.80 2.46
C VAL A 173 16.38 -9.30 2.74
N VAL A 174 15.92 -9.73 3.93
CA VAL A 174 15.91 -11.14 4.35
C VAL A 174 15.21 -12.06 3.35
N PRO A 175 14.02 -11.74 2.81
CA PRO A 175 13.36 -12.59 1.81
C PRO A 175 14.19 -12.82 0.55
N ALA A 176 14.90 -11.80 0.07
CA ALA A 176 15.76 -11.93 -1.11
C ALA A 176 16.97 -12.82 -0.82
N LEU A 177 17.58 -12.71 0.36
CA LEU A 177 18.68 -13.57 0.77
C LEU A 177 18.24 -15.03 0.96
N VAL A 178 17.08 -15.25 1.57
CA VAL A 178 16.50 -16.61 1.71
C VAL A 178 16.19 -17.20 0.34
N GLY A 179 15.60 -16.41 -0.56
CA GLY A 179 15.35 -16.81 -1.94
C GLY A 179 16.64 -17.20 -2.65
N TRP A 180 17.67 -16.36 -2.61
CA TRP A 180 18.97 -16.66 -3.22
C TRP A 180 19.64 -17.90 -2.63
N LEU A 181 19.70 -18.02 -1.30
CA LEU A 181 20.27 -19.20 -0.63
C LEU A 181 19.54 -20.49 -1.01
N SER A 182 18.22 -20.44 -1.20
CA SER A 182 17.44 -21.62 -1.62
C SER A 182 17.87 -22.16 -2.98
N LEU A 183 18.35 -21.31 -3.89
CA LEU A 183 18.81 -21.70 -5.22
C LEU A 183 20.21 -22.32 -5.21
N LEU A 184 20.96 -22.14 -4.13
CA LEU A 184 22.26 -22.80 -3.94
C LEU A 184 22.12 -24.20 -3.35
N LEU A 185 20.90 -24.59 -2.96
CA LEU A 185 20.59 -25.90 -2.39
C LEU A 185 19.98 -26.82 -3.44
N LEU A 186 20.08 -28.13 -3.20
CA LEU A 186 19.33 -29.11 -3.98
C LEU A 186 17.82 -28.94 -3.74
N PRO A 187 16.97 -29.32 -4.70
CA PRO A 187 15.52 -29.08 -4.59
C PRO A 187 14.85 -29.62 -3.33
N TRP A 188 15.29 -30.78 -2.84
CA TRP A 188 14.78 -31.38 -1.61
C TRP A 188 15.02 -30.50 -0.36
N ALA A 189 16.05 -29.64 -0.35
CA ALA A 189 16.36 -28.73 0.75
C ALA A 189 15.94 -27.27 0.46
N GLY A 190 16.07 -26.83 -0.79
CA GLY A 190 15.72 -25.46 -1.21
C GLY A 190 14.22 -25.17 -1.15
N MET A 191 13.36 -26.12 -1.53
CA MET A 191 11.90 -25.92 -1.47
C MET A 191 11.37 -25.76 -0.03
N PRO A 192 11.78 -26.59 0.96
CA PRO A 192 11.47 -26.33 2.36
C PRO A 192 11.98 -24.97 2.88
N LEU A 193 13.18 -24.55 2.45
CA LEU A 193 13.72 -23.24 2.83
C LEU A 193 12.86 -22.09 2.28
N LEU A 194 12.42 -22.18 1.02
CA LEU A 194 11.47 -21.21 0.43
C LEU A 194 10.15 -21.20 1.19
N LEU A 195 9.59 -22.38 1.49
CA LEU A 195 8.35 -22.50 2.27
C LEU A 195 8.47 -21.80 3.63
N ALA A 196 9.57 -22.05 4.36
CA ALA A 196 9.88 -21.37 5.61
C ALA A 196 10.04 -19.85 5.42
N GLY A 197 10.67 -19.42 4.32
CA GLY A 197 10.81 -18.01 3.95
C GLY A 197 9.47 -17.32 3.73
N PHE A 198 8.55 -17.92 2.96
CA PHE A 198 7.22 -17.38 2.72
C PHE A 198 6.38 -17.27 4.00
N LEU A 199 6.37 -18.33 4.83
CA LEU A 199 5.63 -18.34 6.09
C LEU A 199 6.22 -17.39 7.12
N GLY A 200 7.55 -17.36 7.22
CA GLY A 200 8.29 -16.46 8.11
C GLY A 200 8.07 -15.00 7.74
N TRP A 201 8.17 -14.67 6.45
CA TRP A 201 7.90 -13.31 5.97
C TRP A 201 6.45 -12.89 6.20
N TRP A 202 5.48 -13.77 5.92
CA TRP A 202 4.08 -13.49 6.20
C TRP A 202 3.79 -13.28 7.69
N GLY A 203 4.46 -14.04 8.57
CA GLY A 203 4.41 -13.84 10.02
C GLY A 203 4.96 -12.48 10.43
N TYR A 204 6.09 -12.06 9.84
CA TYR A 204 6.67 -10.73 10.07
C TYR A 204 5.75 -9.61 9.56
N GLU A 205 5.24 -9.72 8.32
CA GLU A 205 4.32 -8.75 7.70
C GLU A 205 3.09 -8.54 8.60
N ARG A 206 2.51 -9.62 9.16
CA ARG A 206 1.38 -9.53 10.11
C ARG A 206 1.73 -8.79 11.40
N ARG A 207 2.92 -9.01 11.97
CA ARG A 207 3.35 -8.31 13.19
C ARG A 207 3.55 -6.82 12.97
N VAL A 208 3.99 -6.44 11.77
CA VAL A 208 4.22 -5.03 11.44
C VAL A 208 3.02 -4.37 10.77
N ALA A 209 2.00 -5.13 10.34
CA ALA A 209 0.86 -4.62 9.58
C ALA A 209 0.14 -3.44 10.25
N ALA A 210 -0.02 -3.47 11.58
CA ALA A 210 -0.62 -2.36 12.33
C ALA A 210 0.27 -1.10 12.30
N ARG A 211 1.58 -1.26 12.48
CA ARG A 211 2.56 -0.16 12.40
C ARG A 211 2.66 0.40 10.99
N LEU A 212 2.62 -0.49 10.00
CA LEU A 212 2.57 -0.17 8.58
C LEU A 212 1.16 0.22 8.11
N GLN A 213 0.15 0.29 8.98
CA GLN A 213 -1.25 0.59 8.66
C GLN A 213 -1.67 -0.04 7.32
N LEU A 214 -1.35 -1.31 7.12
CA LEU A 214 -1.60 -2.00 5.85
C LEU A 214 -3.11 -2.19 5.69
N PRO A 215 -3.71 -1.84 4.54
CA PRO A 215 -5.14 -2.03 4.33
C PRO A 215 -5.56 -3.49 4.49
N ASP A 216 -6.72 -3.73 5.11
CA ASP A 216 -7.22 -5.09 5.37
C ASP A 216 -7.39 -5.93 4.11
N TRP A 217 -7.75 -5.31 2.99
CA TRP A 217 -7.89 -6.02 1.71
C TRP A 217 -6.55 -6.59 1.23
N TYR A 218 -5.45 -5.89 1.47
CA TYR A 218 -4.10 -6.30 1.10
C TYR A 218 -3.63 -7.44 2.02
N GLN A 219 -3.88 -7.32 3.33
CA GLN A 219 -3.58 -8.39 4.29
C GLN A 219 -4.34 -9.69 3.96
N ARG A 220 -5.63 -9.58 3.59
CA ARG A 220 -6.43 -10.73 3.14
C ARG A 220 -5.92 -11.33 1.84
N LEU A 221 -5.50 -10.49 0.88
CA LEU A 221 -4.90 -10.95 -0.37
C LEU A 221 -3.59 -11.71 -0.09
N ARG A 222 -2.70 -11.15 0.72
CA ARG A 222 -1.44 -11.79 1.12
C ARG A 222 -1.65 -13.11 1.81
N PHE A 223 -2.61 -13.20 2.73
CA PHE A 223 -2.95 -14.46 3.38
C PHE A 223 -3.31 -15.57 2.37
N ARG A 224 -4.18 -15.24 1.40
CA ARG A 224 -4.61 -16.22 0.38
C ARG A 224 -3.46 -16.61 -0.55
N LEU A 225 -2.70 -15.64 -1.05
CA LEU A 225 -1.60 -15.90 -1.97
C LEU A 225 -0.49 -16.70 -1.29
N THR A 226 -0.06 -16.30 -0.09
CA THR A 226 0.95 -17.06 0.67
C THR A 226 0.45 -18.47 0.98
N GLY A 227 -0.80 -18.64 1.41
CA GLY A 227 -1.36 -19.97 1.65
C GLY A 227 -1.33 -20.88 0.42
N LEU A 228 -1.72 -20.36 -0.74
CA LEU A 228 -1.69 -21.12 -2.01
C LEU A 228 -0.26 -21.43 -2.48
N VAL A 229 0.65 -20.46 -2.42
CA VAL A 229 2.07 -20.68 -2.77
C VAL A 229 2.71 -21.68 -1.82
N SER A 230 2.46 -21.58 -0.52
CA SER A 230 2.96 -22.53 0.48
C SER A 230 2.45 -23.94 0.25
N LEU A 231 1.17 -24.11 -0.10
CA LEU A 231 0.60 -25.42 -0.44
C LEU A 231 1.27 -26.01 -1.69
N MET A 232 1.44 -25.20 -2.74
CA MET A 232 2.11 -25.61 -3.98
C MET A 232 3.57 -26.00 -3.75
N LEU A 233 4.32 -25.20 -2.97
CA LEU A 233 5.71 -25.50 -2.61
C LEU A 233 5.82 -26.75 -1.74
N ALA A 234 4.92 -26.94 -0.78
CA ALA A 234 4.90 -28.14 0.06
C ALA A 234 4.63 -29.40 -0.78
N LEU A 235 3.67 -29.33 -1.72
CA LEU A 235 3.39 -30.43 -2.64
C LEU A 235 4.57 -30.71 -3.58
N ALA A 236 5.19 -29.67 -4.16
CA ALA A 236 6.39 -29.84 -4.99
C ALA A 236 7.54 -30.50 -4.20
N ALA A 237 7.79 -30.03 -2.98
CA ALA A 237 8.82 -30.59 -2.11
C ALA A 237 8.57 -32.07 -1.79
N LEU A 238 7.31 -32.41 -1.50
CA LEU A 238 6.90 -33.80 -1.25
C LEU A 238 7.12 -34.69 -2.47
N LEU A 239 6.74 -34.23 -3.67
CA LEU A 239 6.95 -34.97 -4.92
C LEU A 239 8.43 -35.19 -5.21
N VAL A 240 9.28 -34.20 -4.93
CA VAL A 240 10.74 -34.29 -5.07
C VAL A 240 11.35 -35.24 -4.05
N TRP A 241 10.79 -35.33 -2.84
CA TRP A 241 11.27 -36.25 -1.80
C TRP A 241 10.87 -37.70 -2.06
N LEU A 242 9.68 -37.93 -2.62
CA LEU A 242 9.13 -39.27 -2.83
C LEU A 242 9.55 -39.91 -4.16
N GLY A 243 9.78 -39.10 -5.19
CA GLY A 243 10.05 -39.55 -6.56
C GLY A 243 11.52 -39.68 -6.87
#